data_AF-A0A2T9YJV3-F1
#
_entry.id   AF-A0A2T9YJV3-F1
#
_cell.length_a   1.000
_cell.length_b   1.000
_cell.length_c   1.000
_cell.angle_alpha   90.00
_cell.angle_beta   90.00
_cell.angle_gamma   90.00
#
_symmetry.space_group_name_H-M   'P 1'
#
loop_
_entity.id
_entity.type
_entity.pdbx_description
1 polymer ?
#
loop_
_entity_poly.entity_id
_entity_poly.type
_entity_poly.pdbx_seq_one_letter_code
_entity_poly.pdbx_strand_id
1 'polypeptide(L)'
;MFSIKYLLSFFVLIHALFYCAAVSNGSGLDLNIRAPESPPTGHGYGYGRRCRNGEKRCNSNQTGYTECVRGKDKFVKCRRGQFCVMLNGPNAMCVKGKNDKYPEH
;
A
#
# COMPACT_ATOMS: atom_id res chain seq x y z
N MET A 1 1.03 -60.25 -13.52
CA MET A 1 2.15 -59.80 -12.66
C MET A 1 2.50 -58.37 -13.04
N PHE A 2 2.05 -57.39 -12.26
CA PHE A 2 2.32 -55.97 -12.54
C PHE A 2 3.76 -55.66 -12.09
N SER A 3 4.59 -55.16 -13.01
CA SER A 3 6.01 -54.93 -12.75
C SER A 3 6.20 -53.73 -11.80
N ILE A 4 7.03 -53.90 -10.77
CA ILE A 4 7.28 -52.93 -9.68
C ILE A 4 7.71 -51.55 -10.21
N LYS A 5 8.32 -51.48 -11.40
CA LYS A 5 8.65 -50.22 -12.08
C LYS A 5 7.43 -49.33 -12.35
N TYR A 6 6.28 -49.92 -12.68
CA TYR A 6 5.05 -49.16 -12.93
C TYR A 6 4.37 -48.71 -11.64
N LEU A 7 4.55 -49.45 -10.54
CA LEU A 7 4.04 -49.06 -9.22
C LEU A 7 4.70 -47.77 -8.74
N LEU A 8 6.03 -47.69 -8.77
CA LEU A 8 6.77 -46.51 -8.30
C LEU A 8 6.43 -45.25 -9.11
N SER A 9 6.29 -45.38 -10.44
CA SER A 9 5.88 -44.27 -11.31
C SER A 9 4.46 -43.77 -11.02
N PHE A 10 3.53 -44.70 -10.73
CA PHE A 10 2.15 -44.37 -10.40
C PHE A 10 2.02 -43.64 -9.05
N PHE A 11 2.81 -44.04 -8.05
CA PHE A 11 2.82 -43.37 -6.74
C PHE A 11 3.28 -41.91 -6.83
N VAL A 12 4.26 -41.60 -7.70
CA VAL A 12 4.73 -40.22 -7.91
C VAL A 12 3.65 -39.34 -8.53
N LEU A 13 2.90 -39.88 -9.51
CA LEU A 13 1.78 -39.17 -10.14
C LEU A 13 0.62 -38.92 -9.16
N ILE A 14 0.27 -39.91 -8.31
CA ILE A 14 -0.77 -39.73 -7.28
C ILE A 14 -0.36 -38.65 -6.27
N HIS A 15 0.91 -38.63 -5.85
CA HIS A 15 1.38 -37.64 -4.87
C HIS A 15 1.34 -36.21 -5.44
N ALA A 16 1.64 -36.02 -6.72
CA ALA A 16 1.51 -34.73 -7.40
C ALA A 16 0.05 -34.24 -7.46
N LEU A 17 -0.90 -35.14 -7.72
CA LEU A 17 -2.33 -34.80 -7.72
C LEU A 17 -2.85 -34.44 -6.32
N PHE A 18 -2.39 -35.14 -5.28
CA PHE A 18 -2.73 -34.82 -3.88
C PHE A 18 -2.14 -33.47 -3.43
N TYR A 19 -0.93 -33.12 -3.87
CA TYR A 19 -0.32 -31.81 -3.58
C TYR A 19 -1.15 -30.63 -4.13
N CYS A 20 -1.79 -30.78 -5.30
CA CYS A 20 -2.66 -29.75 -5.87
C CYS A 20 -3.99 -29.59 -5.11
N ALA A 21 -4.50 -30.65 -4.47
CA ALA A 21 -5.73 -30.56 -3.68
C ALA A 21 -5.50 -29.94 -2.29
N ALA A 22 -4.31 -30.09 -1.71
CA ALA A 22 -3.98 -29.53 -0.40
C ALA A 22 -3.74 -28.00 -0.42
N VAL A 23 -3.31 -27.43 -1.56
CA VAL A 23 -3.09 -25.98 -1.71
C VAL A 23 -4.35 -25.19 -2.04
N SER A 24 -5.45 -25.84 -2.45
CA SER A 24 -6.72 -25.15 -2.76
C SER A 24 -7.69 -25.02 -1.58
N ASN A 25 -7.31 -25.46 -0.37
CA ASN A 25 -8.11 -25.19 0.83
C ASN A 25 -7.66 -23.89 1.50
N GLY A 26 -7.88 -22.79 0.79
CA GLY A 26 -7.63 -21.43 1.25
C GLY A 26 -8.69 -20.47 0.73
N SER A 27 -9.95 -20.85 0.81
CA SER A 27 -11.08 -19.97 0.49
C SER A 27 -12.22 -20.28 1.46
N GLY A 28 -12.02 -19.87 2.71
CA GLY A 28 -13.09 -19.75 3.69
C GLY A 28 -14.11 -18.76 3.15
N LEU A 29 -15.17 -19.27 2.56
CA LEU A 29 -16.35 -18.50 2.19
C LEU A 29 -17.25 -18.44 3.42
N ASP A 30 -16.80 -17.70 4.44
CA ASP A 30 -17.62 -17.37 5.61
C ASP A 30 -18.53 -16.20 5.23
N LEU A 31 -19.68 -16.56 4.66
CA LEU A 31 -20.74 -15.61 4.32
C LEU A 31 -21.62 -15.48 5.57
N ASN A 32 -21.15 -14.73 6.58
CA ASN A 32 -21.95 -13.88 7.51
C ASN A 32 -21.15 -13.40 8.74
N ILE A 33 -19.94 -12.86 8.56
CA ILE A 33 -19.29 -12.04 9.60
C ILE A 33 -19.11 -10.62 9.07
N ARG A 34 -19.81 -9.66 9.70
CA ARG A 34 -19.51 -8.23 9.55
C ARG A 34 -18.11 -8.01 10.14
N ALA A 35 -17.08 -8.04 9.29
CA ALA A 35 -15.73 -7.68 9.69
C ALA A 35 -15.72 -6.21 10.14
N PRO A 36 -15.00 -5.86 11.24
CA PRO A 36 -14.70 -4.46 11.52
C PRO A 36 -13.94 -3.89 10.31
N GLU A 37 -14.36 -2.74 9.81
CA GLU A 37 -13.77 -2.08 8.65
C GLU A 37 -12.25 -1.98 8.80
N SER A 38 -11.52 -2.85 8.12
CA SER A 38 -10.07 -2.77 8.02
C SER A 38 -9.70 -1.60 7.09
N PRO A 39 -8.63 -0.84 7.40
CA PRO A 39 -8.22 0.29 6.58
C PRO A 39 -7.92 -0.20 5.14
N PRO A 40 -8.38 0.50 4.10
CA PRO A 40 -8.30 -0.01 2.73
C PRO A 40 -6.84 -0.05 2.25
N THR A 41 -6.26 -1.25 2.25
CA THR A 41 -5.01 -1.59 1.58
C THR A 41 -5.14 -1.31 0.09
N GLY A 42 -4.25 -0.46 -0.41
CA GLY A 42 -4.37 0.14 -1.72
C GLY A 42 -3.91 -0.78 -2.85
N HIS A 43 -4.82 -1.10 -3.75
CA HIS A 43 -4.56 -1.27 -5.18
C HIS A 43 -5.79 -0.75 -5.93
N GLY A 44 -5.70 0.46 -6.49
CA GLY A 44 -6.86 1.18 -7.05
C GLY A 44 -6.64 1.59 -8.49
N TYR A 45 -7.21 0.81 -9.41
CA TYR A 45 -7.49 1.24 -10.78
C TYR A 45 -8.77 2.12 -10.74
N GLY A 46 -8.68 3.37 -11.22
CA GLY A 46 -9.77 4.02 -11.96
C GLY A 46 -11.01 4.60 -11.23
N TYR A 47 -11.01 4.79 -9.90
CA TYR A 47 -11.96 5.70 -9.25
C TYR A 47 -11.14 6.65 -8.40
N GLY A 48 -11.00 7.92 -8.84
CA GLY A 48 -10.15 8.90 -8.17
C GLY A 48 -10.56 9.03 -6.71
N ARG A 49 -9.83 8.36 -5.80
CA ARG A 49 -10.03 8.52 -4.36
C ARG A 49 -9.84 9.99 -4.08
N ARG A 50 -10.95 10.66 -3.73
CA ARG A 50 -10.92 12.02 -3.24
C ARG A 50 -9.97 12.02 -2.04
N CYS A 51 -8.97 12.88 -2.06
CA CYS A 51 -8.09 13.06 -0.92
C CYS A 51 -8.92 13.52 0.30
N ARG A 52 -8.41 13.33 1.51
CA ARG A 52 -9.06 13.82 2.73
C ARG A 52 -8.77 15.30 2.89
N ASN A 53 -9.82 16.13 2.97
CA ASN A 53 -9.68 17.57 3.09
C ASN A 53 -8.75 17.98 4.24
N GLY A 54 -7.85 18.91 3.95
CA GLY A 54 -6.87 19.42 4.90
C GLY A 54 -5.60 18.58 5.03
N GLU A 55 -5.53 17.38 4.44
CA GLU A 55 -4.25 16.67 4.35
C GLU A 55 -3.25 17.47 3.53
N LYS A 56 -2.03 17.58 4.06
CA LYS A 56 -0.91 18.27 3.43
C LYS A 56 0.28 17.34 3.37
N ARG A 57 0.88 17.19 2.19
CA ARG A 57 2.07 16.34 1.98
C ARG A 57 3.13 17.08 1.20
N CYS A 58 4.38 17.02 1.65
CA CYS A 58 5.48 17.59 0.89
C CYS A 58 5.62 16.92 -0.48
N ASN A 59 6.00 17.70 -1.49
CA ASN A 59 6.47 17.13 -2.74
C ASN A 59 7.83 16.46 -2.56
N SER A 60 8.21 15.57 -3.46
CA SER A 60 9.48 14.84 -3.42
C SER A 60 10.70 15.75 -3.31
N ASN A 61 10.64 16.92 -3.94
CA ASN A 61 11.73 17.91 -3.94
C ASN A 61 11.74 18.82 -2.72
N GLN A 62 10.78 18.67 -1.79
CA GLN A 62 10.60 19.51 -0.60
C GLN A 62 10.54 21.03 -0.89
N THR A 63 10.14 21.41 -2.11
CA THR A 63 9.99 22.79 -2.56
C THR A 63 8.57 23.31 -2.41
N GLY A 64 7.66 22.47 -1.93
CA GLY A 64 6.25 22.78 -1.72
C GLY A 64 5.50 21.59 -1.13
N TYR A 65 4.21 21.75 -0.95
CA TYR A 65 3.31 20.68 -0.53
C TYR A 65 2.03 20.67 -1.35
N THR A 66 1.39 19.52 -1.41
CA THR A 66 0.04 19.36 -1.93
C THR A 66 -0.93 19.41 -0.74
N GLU A 67 -1.90 20.32 -0.79
CA GLU A 67 -3.03 20.39 0.13
C GLU A 67 -4.28 19.83 -0.53
N CYS A 68 -4.98 18.95 0.17
CA CYS A 68 -6.27 18.48 -0.27
C CYS A 68 -7.38 19.51 0.02
N VAL A 69 -8.00 20.04 -1.03
CA VAL A 69 -9.11 20.98 -0.95
C VAL A 69 -10.31 20.43 -1.71
N ARG A 70 -11.39 20.13 -0.99
CA ARG A 70 -12.65 19.57 -1.54
C ARG A 70 -12.42 18.30 -2.36
N GLY A 71 -11.55 17.42 -1.86
CA GLY A 71 -11.20 16.16 -2.50
C GLY A 71 -10.29 16.28 -3.72
N LYS A 72 -9.68 17.46 -3.94
CA LYS A 72 -8.72 17.72 -5.02
C LYS A 72 -7.39 18.18 -4.46
N ASP A 73 -6.32 17.72 -5.09
CA ASP A 73 -4.96 18.13 -4.76
C ASP A 73 -4.67 19.53 -5.30
N LYS A 74 -4.23 20.42 -4.41
CA LYS A 74 -3.79 21.78 -4.74
C LYS A 74 -2.34 21.95 -4.31
N PHE A 75 -1.45 22.18 -5.27
CA PHE A 75 -0.04 22.42 -4.97
C PHE A 75 0.19 23.84 -4.43
N VAL A 76 1.00 23.94 -3.38
CA VAL A 76 1.46 25.17 -2.76
C VAL A 76 2.99 25.18 -2.75
N LYS A 77 3.59 26.12 -3.48
CA LYS A 77 5.04 26.30 -3.54
C LYS A 77 5.55 27.02 -2.30
N CYS A 78 6.64 26.54 -1.71
CA CYS A 78 7.36 27.26 -0.66
C CYS A 78 8.08 28.50 -1.23
N ARG A 79 8.28 29.52 -0.37
CA ARG A 79 9.03 30.72 -0.78
C ARG A 79 10.52 30.43 -0.93
N ARG A 80 11.26 31.34 -1.55
CA ARG A 80 12.73 31.24 -1.65
C ARG A 80 13.35 31.13 -0.24
N GLY A 81 14.25 30.17 -0.05
CA GLY A 81 14.88 29.90 1.26
C GLY A 81 13.97 29.19 2.27
N GLN A 82 12.81 28.69 1.83
CA GLN A 82 11.97 27.78 2.60
C GLN A 82 12.00 26.38 1.99
N PHE A 83 11.80 25.38 2.85
CA PHE A 83 11.68 23.99 2.47
C PHE A 83 10.46 23.38 3.18
N CYS A 84 9.91 22.34 2.58
CA CYS A 84 8.75 21.65 3.11
C CYS A 84 9.15 20.61 4.15
N VAL A 85 8.44 20.59 5.27
CA VAL A 85 8.56 19.57 6.31
C VAL A 85 7.20 19.00 6.67
N MET A 86 7.16 17.73 7.09
CA MET A 86 5.97 17.11 7.67
C MET A 86 5.97 17.35 9.17
N LEU A 87 4.89 17.95 9.70
CA LEU A 87 4.64 17.92 11.14
C LEU A 87 3.62 16.83 11.43
N ASN A 88 3.92 15.91 12.35
CA ASN A 88 3.00 14.95 12.96
C ASN A 88 1.82 14.52 12.07
N GLY A 89 1.99 13.43 11.32
CA GLY A 89 0.99 12.95 10.37
C GLY A 89 0.94 13.78 9.08
N PRO A 90 -0.19 13.81 8.34
CA PRO A 90 -0.29 14.47 7.03
C PRO A 90 -0.50 15.99 7.15
N ASN A 91 0.42 16.69 7.81
CA ASN A 91 0.38 18.14 7.99
C ASN A 91 1.70 18.81 7.58
N ALA A 92 1.94 18.84 6.27
CA ALA A 92 3.07 19.54 5.68
C ALA A 92 3.01 21.06 5.83
N MET A 93 4.18 21.69 5.99
CA MET A 93 4.35 23.15 6.02
C MET A 93 5.68 23.61 5.42
N CYS A 94 5.75 24.86 5.01
CA CYS A 94 7.00 25.50 4.60
C CYS A 94 7.67 26.18 5.79
N VAL A 95 8.89 25.74 6.12
CA VAL A 95 9.73 26.31 7.17
C VAL A 95 10.94 26.99 6.56
N LYS A 96 11.51 27.98 7.25
CA LYS A 96 12.71 28.67 6.78
C LYS A 96 13.93 27.75 6.95
N GLY A 97 14.72 27.61 5.89
CA GLY A 97 16.07 27.04 5.94
C GLY A 97 16.88 27.73 7.01
N LYS A 98 17.22 27.03 8.11
CA LYS A 98 18.47 27.36 8.79
C LYS A 98 19.56 26.78 7.90
N ASN A 99 20.65 27.50 7.68
CA ASN A 99 21.77 27.03 6.85
C ASN A 99 22.50 25.82 7.48
N ASP A 100 21.94 25.18 8.50
CA ASP A 100 22.53 24.11 9.27
C ASP A 100 21.51 22.97 9.40
N LYS A 101 21.71 21.96 8.55
CA LYS A 101 21.29 20.56 8.68
C LYS A 101 19.80 20.28 8.98
N TYR A 102 19.16 19.73 7.95
CA TYR A 102 17.92 18.95 7.99
C TYR A 102 17.76 18.14 9.29
N PRO A 103 16.68 18.34 10.08
CA PRO A 103 16.38 17.44 11.18
C PRO A 103 15.79 16.16 10.60
N GLU A 104 16.54 15.07 10.71
CA GLU A 104 16.01 13.72 10.56
C GLU A 104 15.06 13.43 11.73
N HIS A 105 13.83 13.01 11.41
CA HIS A 105 12.87 12.44 12.35
C HIS A 105 12.52 11.04 11.87
#